data_AF-A0A1B7W9Q4-F1
#
_entry.id   AF-A0A1B7W9Q4-F1
#
_cell.length_a   1.000
_cell.length_b   1.000
_cell.length_c   1.000
_cell.angle_alpha   90.00
_cell.angle_beta   90.00
_cell.angle_gamma   90.00
#
_symmetry.space_group_name_H-M   'P 1'
#
loop_
_entity.id
_entity.type
_entity.pdbx_description
1 polymer ?
#
loop_
_entity_poly.entity_id
_entity_poly.type
_entity_poly.pdbx_seq_one_letter_code
_entity_poly.pdbx_strand_id
1 'polypeptide(L)'
;MKSLTIVSVKCIKPSSGIDSIAQSLFGLIGGTIAGTATFVAGAVSGGLLIAATGVAASGGASAGVAVINGLDYFFAGADELYIKVNGSKVWPSGKYKDINSQQTKDIGYTLPLNDKVKIQLWEYDTISSDDLLGYLDLGADHQTGSFTYLVQNKDEGSIYEINIKIS
;
A
#
# COMPACT_ATOMS: atom_id res chain seq x y z
N MET A 1 16.16 18.48 3.32
CA MET A 1 16.11 17.25 2.52
C MET A 1 14.89 16.48 3.00
N LYS A 2 14.01 16.03 2.10
CA LYS A 2 12.81 15.31 2.50
C LYS A 2 13.17 13.89 2.94
N SER A 3 12.44 13.39 3.90
CA SER A 3 12.48 12.02 4.38
C SER A 3 11.13 11.36 4.16
N LEU A 4 11.15 10.08 3.82
CA LEU A 4 9.99 9.22 3.73
C LEU A 4 10.06 8.19 4.85
N THR A 5 9.01 8.09 5.65
CA THR A 5 8.84 7.04 6.66
C THR A 5 7.67 6.15 6.26
N ILE A 6 7.92 4.84 6.14
CA ILE A 6 6.88 3.82 6.10
C ILE A 6 6.45 3.60 7.56
N VAL A 7 5.28 4.10 7.92
CA VAL A 7 4.78 4.10 9.30
C VAL A 7 4.23 2.72 9.63
N SER A 8 3.23 2.28 8.87
CA SER A 8 2.55 1.00 9.09
C SER A 8 1.97 0.45 7.80
N VAL A 9 1.68 -0.86 7.81
CA VAL A 9 0.96 -1.56 6.75
C VAL A 9 -0.23 -2.28 7.38
N LYS A 10 -1.43 -2.14 6.80
CA LYS A 10 -2.63 -2.87 7.20
C LYS A 10 -3.04 -3.82 6.09
N CYS A 11 -3.27 -5.09 6.43
CA CYS A 11 -3.87 -6.05 5.51
C CYS A 11 -5.38 -5.82 5.47
N ILE A 12 -5.94 -5.59 4.28
CA ILE A 12 -7.41 -5.51 4.07
C ILE A 12 -7.92 -6.85 3.56
N LYS A 13 -7.29 -7.36 2.51
CA LYS A 13 -7.52 -8.70 1.97
C LYS A 13 -6.17 -9.39 1.80
N PRO A 14 -5.90 -10.49 2.53
CA PRO A 14 -4.71 -11.29 2.32
C PRO A 14 -4.76 -11.97 0.94
N SER A 15 -3.60 -12.39 0.44
CA SER A 15 -3.46 -13.22 -0.74
C SER A 15 -4.41 -14.41 -0.64
N SER A 16 -5.39 -14.42 -1.55
CA SER A 16 -6.43 -15.43 -1.56
C SER A 16 -7.16 -15.33 -2.89
N GLY A 17 -7.53 -16.48 -3.45
CA GLY A 17 -8.29 -16.55 -4.69
C GLY A 17 -9.45 -15.55 -4.74
N ILE A 18 -9.71 -14.99 -5.92
CA ILE A 18 -10.61 -13.86 -6.11
C ILE A 18 -12.08 -14.33 -6.15
N ASP A 19 -12.86 -14.00 -5.13
CA ASP A 19 -14.33 -14.15 -5.12
C ASP A 19 -15.06 -12.97 -5.78
N SER A 20 -16.37 -13.09 -6.03
CA SER A 20 -17.16 -12.08 -6.75
C SER A 20 -17.16 -10.69 -6.09
N ILE A 21 -17.09 -10.62 -4.75
CA ILE A 21 -17.03 -9.35 -4.02
C ILE A 21 -15.65 -8.73 -4.21
N ALA A 22 -14.59 -9.53 -4.07
CA ALA A 22 -13.24 -9.11 -4.34
C ALA A 22 -13.06 -8.61 -5.79
N GLN A 23 -13.63 -9.29 -6.80
CA GLN A 23 -13.55 -8.85 -8.21
C GLN A 23 -14.14 -7.45 -8.43
N SER A 24 -15.29 -7.16 -7.83
CA SER A 24 -15.93 -5.84 -7.91
C SER A 24 -15.05 -4.75 -7.30
N LEU A 25 -14.50 -5.05 -6.12
CA LEU A 25 -13.60 -4.16 -5.40
C LEU A 25 -12.30 -3.87 -6.18
N PHE A 26 -11.65 -4.90 -6.71
CA PHE A 26 -10.46 -4.77 -7.56
C PHE A 26 -10.75 -3.93 -8.81
N GLY A 27 -11.96 -4.05 -9.39
CA GLY A 27 -12.39 -3.24 -10.52
C GLY A 27 -12.52 -1.75 -10.18
N LEU A 28 -13.13 -1.43 -9.04
CA LEU A 28 -13.29 -0.06 -8.56
C LEU A 28 -11.94 0.60 -8.23
N ILE A 29 -11.09 -0.09 -7.46
CA ILE A 29 -9.75 0.41 -7.11
C ILE A 29 -8.90 0.50 -8.38
N GLY A 30 -8.90 -0.54 -9.23
CA GLY A 30 -8.08 -0.57 -10.44
C GLY A 30 -8.44 0.54 -11.42
N GLY A 31 -9.73 0.83 -11.60
CA GLY A 31 -10.20 1.93 -12.43
C GLY A 31 -9.77 3.30 -11.92
N THR A 32 -9.66 3.49 -10.60
CA THR A 32 -9.21 4.76 -10.00
C THR A 32 -7.69 4.91 -10.01
N ILE A 33 -6.92 3.83 -9.84
CA ILE A 33 -5.46 3.85 -9.97
C ILE A 33 -5.03 4.11 -11.43
N ALA A 34 -5.70 3.49 -12.40
CA ALA A 34 -5.36 3.62 -13.82
C ALA A 34 -5.68 5.02 -14.40
N GLY A 35 -6.66 5.72 -13.83
CA GLY A 35 -6.98 7.10 -14.15
C GLY A 35 -5.95 8.03 -13.51
N THR A 36 -4.74 8.09 -14.09
CA THR A 36 -3.58 8.89 -13.66
C THR A 36 -4.01 10.17 -12.99
N ALA A 37 -3.93 10.14 -11.68
CA ALA A 37 -4.29 11.29 -10.93
C ALA A 37 -3.02 11.89 -10.36
N THR A 38 -2.63 12.97 -11.01
CA THR A 38 -1.78 14.02 -10.44
C THR A 38 -2.50 14.60 -9.23
N PHE A 39 -2.56 13.85 -8.15
CA PHE A 39 -3.14 14.30 -6.90
C PHE A 39 -2.08 15.03 -6.07
N VAL A 40 -2.54 15.71 -5.03
CA VAL A 40 -1.86 16.51 -4.00
C VAL A 40 -0.48 15.99 -3.54
N ALA A 41 -0.17 14.74 -3.79
CA ALA A 41 1.02 14.00 -3.40
C ALA A 41 2.16 13.96 -4.45
N GLY A 42 2.09 14.70 -5.57
CA GLY A 42 3.12 14.60 -6.61
C GLY A 42 3.01 13.29 -7.43
N ALA A 43 4.04 12.93 -8.18
CA ALA A 43 4.01 11.73 -9.03
C ALA A 43 3.93 10.44 -8.18
N VAL A 44 2.79 9.74 -8.27
CA VAL A 44 2.54 8.46 -7.59
C VAL A 44 1.96 7.44 -8.57
N SER A 45 2.40 6.18 -8.47
CA SER A 45 1.79 5.04 -9.19
C SER A 45 1.74 3.78 -8.32
N GLY A 46 0.89 2.82 -8.71
CA GLY A 46 0.72 1.55 -7.99
C GLY A 46 -0.23 1.61 -6.79
N GLY A 47 -0.62 2.81 -6.34
CA GLY A 47 -1.56 2.99 -5.23
C GLY A 47 -2.57 4.12 -5.42
N LEU A 48 -3.71 3.98 -4.74
CA LEU A 48 -4.78 4.96 -4.64
C LEU A 48 -4.64 5.76 -3.34
N LEU A 49 -4.62 7.10 -3.42
CA LEU A 49 -4.63 7.94 -2.22
C LEU A 49 -6.01 7.93 -1.58
N ILE A 50 -6.11 7.46 -0.34
CA ILE A 50 -7.38 7.34 0.40
C ILE A 50 -7.47 8.30 1.60
N ALA A 51 -6.33 8.78 2.10
CA ALA A 51 -6.29 9.79 3.16
C ALA A 51 -5.03 10.65 3.03
N ALA A 52 -5.17 11.96 3.26
CA ALA A 52 -4.05 12.88 3.35
C ALA A 52 -4.31 13.89 4.47
N THR A 53 -3.32 14.08 5.35
CA THR A 53 -3.39 15.03 6.46
C THR A 53 -2.11 15.85 6.54
N GLY A 54 -2.21 17.11 6.99
CA GLY A 54 -1.06 18.01 7.08
C GLY A 54 -0.58 18.58 5.73
N VAL A 55 -1.41 18.51 4.69
CA VAL A 55 -1.14 19.08 3.35
C VAL A 55 -1.88 20.40 3.13
N ALA A 56 -1.25 21.34 2.44
CA ALA A 56 -1.75 22.72 2.30
C ALA A 56 -2.92 22.90 1.30
N ALA A 57 -3.34 21.85 0.57
CA ALA A 57 -4.49 21.91 -0.34
C ALA A 57 -5.14 20.51 -0.51
N SER A 58 -6.23 20.25 0.19
CA SER A 58 -6.94 18.96 0.24
C SER A 58 -7.97 18.82 -0.87
N GLY A 59 -7.57 18.40 -2.07
CA GLY A 59 -8.48 18.22 -3.21
C GLY A 59 -8.72 16.78 -3.69
N GLY A 60 -8.02 15.75 -3.17
CA GLY A 60 -7.95 14.44 -3.86
C GLY A 60 -8.30 13.19 -3.04
N ALA A 61 -8.33 13.24 -1.71
CA ALA A 61 -8.51 12.04 -0.88
C ALA A 61 -9.95 11.48 -0.88
N SER A 62 -10.95 12.28 -1.30
CA SER A 62 -12.37 11.96 -1.13
C SER A 62 -12.89 10.82 -2.02
N ALA A 63 -12.22 10.48 -3.12
CA ALA A 63 -12.64 9.38 -3.99
C ALA A 63 -12.29 7.99 -3.44
N GLY A 64 -11.23 7.88 -2.64
CA GLY A 64 -10.74 6.60 -2.13
C GLY A 64 -11.46 6.09 -0.88
N VAL A 65 -11.96 7.00 -0.03
CA VAL A 65 -12.60 6.66 1.26
C VAL A 65 -13.87 5.82 1.11
N ALA A 66 -14.64 6.04 0.04
CA ALA A 66 -15.90 5.32 -0.20
C ALA A 66 -15.70 3.82 -0.47
N VAL A 67 -14.49 3.40 -0.85
CA VAL A 67 -14.17 2.01 -1.23
C VAL A 67 -13.96 1.10 -0.01
N ILE A 68 -13.62 1.66 1.15
CA ILE A 68 -13.08 0.89 2.29
C ILE A 68 -14.13 0.62 3.37
N ASN A 69 -15.13 1.51 3.50
CA ASN A 69 -16.19 1.37 4.50
C ASN A 69 -16.98 0.08 4.25
N GLY A 70 -16.74 -0.93 5.07
CA GLY A 70 -17.43 -2.21 5.04
C GLY A 70 -16.57 -3.42 4.68
N LEU A 71 -15.30 -3.26 4.29
CA LEU A 71 -14.45 -4.39 3.90
C LEU A 71 -13.92 -5.23 5.07
N ASP A 72 -13.98 -4.69 6.28
CA ASP A 72 -13.27 -5.24 7.45
C ASP A 72 -13.75 -6.63 7.89
N TYR A 73 -14.90 -7.11 7.40
CA TYR A 73 -15.51 -8.37 7.84
C TYR A 73 -15.62 -9.45 6.76
N PHE A 74 -15.18 -9.17 5.52
CA PHE A 74 -15.41 -10.10 4.41
C PHE A 74 -14.26 -11.05 4.13
N PHE A 75 -13.05 -10.72 4.57
CA PHE A 75 -11.86 -11.49 4.21
C PHE A 75 -11.24 -12.16 5.43
N ALA A 76 -10.90 -13.43 5.28
CA ALA A 76 -10.16 -14.24 6.22
C ALA A 76 -8.86 -14.73 5.57
N GLY A 77 -7.88 -15.10 6.39
CA GLY A 77 -6.57 -15.55 5.93
C GLY A 77 -5.44 -14.72 6.53
N ALA A 78 -4.22 -15.12 6.20
CA ALA A 78 -2.99 -14.46 6.61
C ALA A 78 -1.94 -14.60 5.53
N ASP A 79 -1.09 -13.59 5.38
CA ASP A 79 0.06 -13.59 4.49
C ASP A 79 1.36 -13.59 5.29
N GLU A 80 2.40 -14.18 4.73
CA GLU A 80 3.77 -14.14 5.24
C GLU A 80 4.49 -12.87 4.76
N LEU A 81 4.11 -11.70 5.31
CA LEU A 81 4.50 -10.39 4.78
C LEU A 81 5.98 -10.03 5.01
N TYR A 82 6.63 -9.53 3.95
CA TYR A 82 7.85 -8.72 4.04
C TYR A 82 7.80 -7.52 3.08
N ILE A 83 8.69 -6.54 3.31
CA ILE A 83 8.73 -5.28 2.56
C ILE A 83 10.08 -5.10 1.89
N LYS A 84 10.04 -4.77 0.60
CA LYS A 84 11.19 -4.28 -0.17
C LYS A 84 11.05 -2.79 -0.44
N VAL A 85 12.18 -2.07 -0.37
CA VAL A 85 12.30 -0.70 -0.86
C VAL A 85 13.41 -0.66 -1.89
N ASN A 86 13.09 -0.18 -3.10
CA ASN A 86 14.01 -0.15 -4.24
C ASN A 86 14.69 -1.52 -4.48
N GLY A 87 13.92 -2.61 -4.39
CA GLY A 87 14.38 -3.98 -4.58
C GLY A 87 15.10 -4.62 -3.38
N SER A 88 15.48 -3.85 -2.36
CA SER A 88 16.16 -4.35 -1.16
C SER A 88 15.17 -4.63 -0.03
N LYS A 89 15.27 -5.78 0.65
CA LYS A 89 14.41 -6.07 1.80
C LYS A 89 14.77 -5.16 2.97
N VAL A 90 13.76 -4.53 3.57
CA VAL A 90 13.95 -3.59 4.69
C VAL A 90 13.19 -3.98 5.95
N TRP A 91 12.17 -4.85 5.82
CA TRP A 91 11.38 -5.32 6.95
C TRP A 91 10.78 -6.70 6.65
N PRO A 92 10.62 -7.57 7.66
CA PRO A 92 11.21 -7.45 9.00
C PRO A 92 12.71 -7.80 8.97
N SER A 93 13.38 -7.79 10.13
CA SER A 93 14.75 -8.32 10.26
C SER A 93 14.82 -9.83 9.99
N GLY A 94 13.76 -10.57 10.33
CA GLY A 94 13.56 -11.98 10.00
C GLY A 94 13.19 -12.19 8.52
N LYS A 95 12.72 -13.38 8.15
CA LYS A 95 12.29 -13.65 6.77
C LYS A 95 11.04 -12.83 6.41
N TYR A 96 10.01 -12.98 7.23
CA TYR A 96 8.69 -12.37 7.11
C TYR A 96 8.05 -12.22 8.50
N LYS A 97 6.87 -11.62 8.56
CA LYS A 97 5.95 -11.69 9.70
C LYS A 97 4.54 -11.95 9.20
N ASP A 98 3.84 -12.85 9.86
CA ASP A 98 2.43 -13.12 9.57
C ASP A 98 1.59 -11.87 9.77
N ILE A 99 0.72 -11.57 8.80
CA ILE A 99 -0.29 -10.52 8.89
C ILE A 99 -1.64 -11.09 8.52
N ASN A 100 -2.56 -11.08 9.49
CA ASN A 100 -3.95 -11.50 9.24
C ASN A 100 -4.74 -10.38 8.58
N SER A 101 -5.85 -10.72 7.94
CA SER A 101 -6.87 -9.75 7.56
C SER A 101 -7.19 -8.78 8.71
N GLN A 102 -7.26 -7.49 8.39
CA GLN A 102 -7.47 -6.37 9.31
C GLN A 102 -6.37 -6.10 10.34
N GLN A 103 -5.29 -6.88 10.31
CA GLN A 103 -4.15 -6.63 11.17
C GLN A 103 -3.28 -5.51 10.59
N THR A 104 -2.82 -4.63 11.48
CA THR A 104 -1.81 -3.61 11.18
C THR A 104 -0.46 -4.03 11.75
N LYS A 105 0.61 -3.79 10.99
CA LYS A 105 2.01 -3.94 11.42
C LYS A 105 2.71 -2.59 11.39
N ASP A 106 3.33 -2.22 12.51
CA ASP A 106 4.22 -1.07 12.56
C ASP A 106 5.56 -1.41 11.89
N ILE A 107 5.98 -0.52 10.98
CA ILE A 107 7.19 -0.70 10.18
C ILE A 107 8.29 0.23 10.69
N GLY A 108 8.01 1.53 10.79
CA GLY A 108 8.95 2.53 11.31
C GLY A 108 10.22 2.71 10.47
N TYR A 109 10.22 2.34 9.20
CA TYR A 109 11.39 2.41 8.32
C TYR A 109 11.48 3.80 7.66
N THR A 110 12.62 4.47 7.79
CA THR A 110 12.82 5.82 7.23
C THR A 110 13.97 5.84 6.24
N LEU A 111 13.79 6.53 5.12
CA LEU A 111 14.78 6.73 4.08
C LEU A 111 14.74 8.15 3.51
N PRO A 112 15.84 8.66 2.94
CA PRO A 112 15.80 9.94 2.23
C PRO A 112 14.94 9.83 0.96
N LEU A 113 14.13 10.85 0.70
CA LEU A 113 13.31 10.98 -0.50
C LEU A 113 13.99 11.94 -1.49
N ASN A 114 15.09 11.48 -2.07
CA ASN A 114 15.89 12.28 -3.01
C ASN A 114 15.49 12.06 -4.47
N ASP A 115 14.99 10.87 -4.77
CA ASP A 115 14.56 10.41 -6.09
C ASP A 115 13.27 9.60 -5.95
N LYS A 116 12.90 8.87 -7.01
CA LYS A 116 11.79 7.91 -6.95
C LYS A 116 12.09 6.81 -5.94
N VAL A 117 11.09 6.51 -5.10
CA VAL A 117 11.11 5.39 -4.16
C VAL A 117 10.01 4.43 -4.54
N LYS A 118 10.36 3.14 -4.64
CA LYS A 118 9.43 2.04 -4.83
C LYS A 118 9.32 1.22 -3.54
N ILE A 119 8.14 1.20 -2.95
CA ILE A 119 7.78 0.32 -1.82
C ILE A 119 7.05 -0.89 -2.39
N GLN A 120 7.41 -2.09 -1.98
CA GLN A 120 6.77 -3.33 -2.43
C GLN A 120 6.46 -4.21 -1.23
N LEU A 121 5.23 -4.73 -1.21
CA LEU A 121 4.77 -5.72 -0.26
C LEU A 121 4.85 -7.09 -0.92
N TRP A 122 5.43 -8.07 -0.23
CA TRP A 122 5.63 -9.41 -0.76
C TRP A 122 5.19 -10.44 0.26
N GLU A 123 4.64 -11.54 -0.26
CA GLU A 123 4.40 -12.77 0.47
C GLU A 123 5.63 -13.66 0.32
N TYR A 124 6.16 -14.12 1.44
CA TYR A 124 7.21 -15.13 1.43
C TYR A 124 6.57 -16.50 1.17
N ASP A 125 7.14 -17.28 0.26
CA ASP A 125 6.82 -18.70 0.13
C ASP A 125 8.11 -19.52 0.32
N THR A 126 8.01 -20.59 1.08
CA THR A 126 9.15 -21.49 1.33
C THR A 126 9.45 -22.40 0.14
N ILE A 127 8.45 -22.73 -0.67
CA ILE A 127 8.52 -23.78 -1.70
C ILE A 127 8.50 -23.19 -3.11
N SER A 128 7.82 -22.07 -3.32
CA SER A 128 7.71 -21.41 -4.62
C SER A 128 8.39 -20.03 -4.66
N SER A 129 8.11 -19.23 -5.70
CA SER A 129 8.64 -17.87 -5.77
C SER A 129 7.76 -16.95 -4.94
N ASP A 130 8.36 -16.04 -4.18
CA ASP A 130 7.63 -15.03 -3.42
C ASP A 130 6.68 -14.22 -4.33
N ASP A 131 5.47 -13.96 -3.84
CA ASP A 131 4.41 -13.29 -4.59
C ASP A 131 4.34 -11.79 -4.25
N LEU A 132 4.15 -10.96 -5.28
CA LEU A 132 4.03 -9.52 -5.09
C LEU A 132 2.60 -9.18 -4.65
N LEU A 133 2.41 -8.73 -3.41
CA LEU A 133 1.09 -8.39 -2.88
C LEU A 133 0.61 -6.99 -3.30
N GLY A 134 1.53 -6.10 -3.66
CA GLY A 134 1.22 -4.73 -4.06
C GLY A 134 2.45 -3.83 -4.02
N TYR A 135 2.36 -2.67 -4.65
CA TYR A 135 3.47 -1.71 -4.67
C TYR A 135 2.99 -0.27 -4.69
N LEU A 136 3.87 0.64 -4.27
CA LEU A 136 3.67 2.07 -4.29
C LEU A 136 4.96 2.74 -4.77
N ASP A 137 4.87 3.46 -5.89
CA ASP A 137 5.95 4.30 -6.40
C ASP A 137 5.67 5.76 -6.03
N LEU A 138 6.66 6.45 -5.47
CA LEU A 138 6.58 7.83 -5.01
C LEU A 138 7.71 8.65 -5.61
N GLY A 139 7.40 9.83 -6.15
CA GLY A 139 8.38 10.81 -6.64
C GLY A 139 8.95 11.71 -5.54
N ALA A 140 10.11 12.32 -5.79
CA ALA A 140 10.74 13.28 -4.87
C ALA A 140 9.95 14.60 -4.72
N ASP A 141 9.08 14.89 -5.69
CA ASP A 141 8.17 16.02 -5.70
C ASP A 141 7.01 15.87 -4.69
N HIS A 142 6.87 14.70 -4.05
CA HIS A 142 5.78 14.43 -3.12
C HIS A 142 5.71 15.42 -1.96
N GLN A 143 4.51 15.92 -1.66
CA GLN A 143 4.29 16.88 -0.59
C GLN A 143 4.59 16.27 0.79
N THR A 144 5.00 17.13 1.74
CA THR A 144 5.14 16.77 3.15
C THR A 144 3.76 16.58 3.78
N GLY A 145 3.64 15.65 4.71
CA GLY A 145 2.38 15.29 5.36
C GLY A 145 2.31 13.81 5.69
N SER A 146 1.13 13.36 6.13
CA SER A 146 0.84 11.95 6.34
C SER A 146 -0.19 11.48 5.31
N PHE A 147 0.07 10.33 4.71
CA PHE A 147 -0.72 9.81 3.60
C PHE A 147 -1.00 8.33 3.81
N THR A 148 -2.21 7.92 3.45
CA THR A 148 -2.57 6.50 3.38
C THR A 148 -2.90 6.16 1.94
N TYR A 149 -2.21 5.15 1.43
CA TYR A 149 -2.41 4.61 0.09
C TYR A 149 -2.98 3.21 0.17
N LEU A 150 -3.96 2.92 -0.68
CA LEU A 150 -4.41 1.57 -0.93
C LEU A 150 -3.65 1.01 -2.13
N VAL A 151 -3.00 -0.13 -1.96
CA VAL A 151 -2.30 -0.89 -3.02
C VAL A 151 -2.95 -2.24 -3.19
N GLN A 152 -2.85 -2.80 -4.39
CA GLN A 152 -3.44 -4.09 -4.71
C GLN A 152 -2.59 -4.88 -5.68
N ASN A 153 -2.69 -6.20 -5.63
CA ASN A 153 -2.38 -7.07 -6.75
C ASN A 153 -3.61 -7.93 -7.04
N LYS A 154 -4.15 -7.79 -8.25
CA LYS A 154 -5.34 -8.53 -8.66
C LYS A 154 -5.02 -10.01 -8.87
N ASP A 155 -3.83 -10.34 -9.36
CA ASP A 155 -3.47 -11.73 -9.66
C ASP A 155 -3.38 -12.56 -8.37
N GLU A 156 -2.85 -11.95 -7.29
CA GLU A 156 -2.81 -12.54 -5.94
C GLU A 156 -4.11 -12.37 -5.15
N GLY A 157 -5.01 -11.50 -5.62
CA GLY A 157 -6.20 -11.14 -4.86
C GLY A 157 -5.89 -10.41 -3.55
N SER A 158 -4.82 -9.65 -3.48
CA SER A 158 -4.36 -8.96 -2.26
C SER A 158 -4.70 -7.47 -2.25
N ILE A 159 -5.06 -6.93 -1.09
CA ILE A 159 -5.31 -5.49 -0.88
C ILE A 159 -4.73 -5.04 0.46
N TYR A 160 -3.98 -3.95 0.42
CA TYR A 160 -3.24 -3.42 1.55
C TYR A 160 -3.34 -1.91 1.65
N GLU A 161 -3.33 -1.39 2.88
CA GLU A 161 -3.06 0.04 3.13
C GLU A 161 -1.60 0.23 3.54
N ILE A 162 -0.93 1.20 2.92
CA ILE A 162 0.41 1.67 3.30
C ILE A 162 0.26 3.08 3.86
N ASN A 163 0.59 3.23 5.15
CA ASN A 163 0.65 4.52 5.82
C ASN A 163 2.07 5.06 5.74
N ILE A 164 2.23 6.24 5.14
CA ILE A 164 3.51 6.92 5.02
C ILE A 164 3.47 8.31 5.64
N LYS A 165 4.65 8.81 6.02
CA LYS A 165 4.86 10.19 6.42
C LYS A 165 6.03 10.76 5.62
N ILE A 166 5.86 11.97 5.10
CA ILE A 166 6.92 12.73 4.44
C ILE A 166 7.19 14.01 5.25
N SER A 167 8.45 14.24 5.59
CA SER A 167 8.92 15.37 6.41
C SER A 167 10.13 16.04 5.80
#